data_AF-A0A096BT36-F1
#
_entry.id   AF-A0A096BT36-F1
#
_cell.length_a   1.000
_cell.length_b   1.000
_cell.length_c   1.000
_cell.angle_alpha   90.00
_cell.angle_beta   90.00
_cell.angle_gamma   90.00
#
_symmetry.space_group_name_H-M   'P 1'
#
loop_
_entity.id
_entity.type
_entity.pdbx_description
1 polymer ?
#
loop_
_entity_poly.entity_id
_entity_poly.type
_entity_poly.pdbx_seq_one_letter_code
_entity_poly.pdbx_strand_id
1 'polypeptide(L)'
;MEVRDVFELRKQGKTEEAYAAILPMYAVHKGKYTTLAMFWVGVDMMKLRFKQRNLEEAYKIFQSLVRVYPTMEDKELSGQAVLLRASIFVYDHHPTFSMLNFIQEWGIEKLIEEDWKMERAENHPIPSLGMRIVSRVFKELELHPSVEKALQAANILAIALKYAPYNMNNQRYKAIIYSIMGKKDKAINIYRHLIKYHHQAYLYQELADLIDEEKIKIALLCRALLAQKDDKFKQRIRFTLANLFFRYDKSRAKYELDKCLDVRKKLGFAITWEMQNLAASLQDITPSTDIDQKSFYRQMENYVKMKVEI
;
A
#
# COMPACT_ATOMS: atom_id res chain seq x y z
N MET A 1 -23.55 39.80 1.94
CA MET A 1 -22.52 38.98 1.29
C MET A 1 -23.24 37.96 0.42
N GLU A 2 -22.90 37.90 -0.85
CA GLU A 2 -23.48 36.98 -1.83
C GLU A 2 -22.51 35.85 -2.17
N VAL A 3 -22.97 34.84 -2.92
CA VAL A 3 -22.13 33.72 -3.39
C VAL A 3 -20.94 34.20 -4.21
N ARG A 4 -21.09 35.32 -4.94
CA ARG A 4 -20.00 35.94 -5.69
C ARG A 4 -18.85 36.37 -4.77
N ASP A 5 -19.15 37.03 -3.66
CA ASP A 5 -18.16 37.49 -2.69
C ASP A 5 -17.37 36.31 -2.10
N VAL A 6 -18.04 35.17 -1.87
CA VAL A 6 -17.40 33.92 -1.41
C VAL A 6 -16.35 33.44 -2.42
N PHE A 7 -16.65 33.47 -3.72
CA PHE A 7 -15.68 33.11 -4.75
C PHE A 7 -14.53 34.10 -4.83
N GLU A 8 -14.77 35.39 -4.57
CA GLU A 8 -13.71 36.40 -4.52
C GLU A 8 -12.76 36.15 -3.33
N LEU A 9 -13.30 35.86 -2.14
CA LEU A 9 -12.49 35.46 -0.97
C LEU A 9 -11.66 34.21 -1.26
N ARG A 10 -12.27 33.19 -1.89
CA ARG A 10 -11.58 31.97 -2.31
C ARG A 10 -10.41 32.28 -3.27
N LYS A 11 -10.62 33.13 -4.27
CA LYS A 11 -9.57 33.55 -5.23
C LYS A 11 -8.43 34.30 -4.55
N GLN A 12 -8.71 35.06 -3.50
CA GLN A 12 -7.71 35.75 -2.69
C GLN A 12 -6.94 34.82 -1.72
N GLY A 13 -7.28 33.52 -1.68
CA GLY A 13 -6.66 32.55 -0.78
C GLY A 13 -7.18 32.60 0.66
N LYS A 14 -8.19 33.44 0.95
CA LYS A 14 -8.82 33.60 2.26
C LYS A 14 -9.79 32.45 2.55
N THR A 15 -9.22 31.26 2.65
CA THR A 15 -9.96 29.99 2.67
C THR A 15 -10.89 29.88 3.87
N GLU A 16 -10.43 30.27 5.06
CA GLU A 16 -11.22 30.19 6.29
C GLU A 16 -12.38 31.20 6.29
N GLU A 17 -12.15 32.43 5.85
CA GLU A 17 -13.19 33.46 5.70
C GLU A 17 -14.24 33.03 4.68
N ALA A 18 -13.82 32.52 3.51
CA ALA A 18 -14.72 31.99 2.50
C ALA A 18 -15.56 30.82 3.03
N TYR A 19 -14.95 29.92 3.83
CA TYR A 19 -15.64 28.77 4.39
C TYR A 19 -16.66 29.18 5.46
N ALA A 20 -16.28 30.11 6.35
CA ALA A 20 -17.20 30.68 7.35
C ALA A 20 -18.38 31.41 6.69
N ALA A 21 -18.14 32.08 5.57
CA ALA A 21 -19.15 32.80 4.79
C ALA A 21 -20.18 31.88 4.13
N ILE A 22 -19.74 30.76 3.54
CA ILE A 22 -20.62 29.90 2.73
C ILE A 22 -21.51 28.97 3.58
N LEU A 23 -21.05 28.58 4.78
CA LEU A 23 -21.81 27.69 5.68
C LEU A 23 -23.24 28.18 5.98
N PRO A 24 -23.47 29.41 6.47
CA PRO A 24 -24.83 29.90 6.73
C PRO A 24 -25.64 30.09 5.44
N MET A 25 -25.00 30.47 4.33
CA MET A 25 -25.69 30.62 3.04
C MET A 25 -26.23 29.28 2.53
N TYR A 26 -25.41 28.22 2.60
CA TYR A 26 -25.79 26.88 2.15
C TYR A 26 -26.87 26.26 3.06
N ALA A 27 -26.89 26.61 4.35
CA ALA A 27 -27.93 26.18 5.28
C ALA A 27 -29.31 26.72 4.90
N VAL A 28 -29.38 27.95 4.38
CA VAL A 28 -30.62 28.63 3.99
C VAL A 28 -31.03 28.32 2.55
N HIS A 29 -30.07 28.27 1.62
CA HIS A 29 -30.34 28.12 0.19
C HIS A 29 -29.41 27.10 -0.47
N LYS A 30 -30.00 26.04 -1.05
CA LYS A 30 -29.28 24.94 -1.71
C LYS A 30 -29.38 25.01 -3.24
N GLY A 31 -29.28 26.20 -3.80
CA GLY A 31 -29.28 26.39 -5.25
C GLY A 31 -27.93 26.06 -5.88
N LYS A 32 -27.93 25.92 -7.22
CA LYS A 32 -26.78 25.53 -8.04
C LYS A 32 -25.46 26.20 -7.67
N TYR A 33 -25.44 27.54 -7.64
CA TYR A 33 -24.22 28.30 -7.36
C TYR A 33 -23.79 28.20 -5.89
N THR A 34 -24.74 28.12 -4.96
CA THR A 34 -24.44 27.96 -3.53
C THR A 34 -23.86 26.58 -3.25
N THR A 35 -24.39 25.52 -3.88
CA THR A 35 -23.82 24.17 -3.80
C THR A 35 -22.41 24.11 -4.39
N LEU A 36 -22.20 24.72 -5.56
CA LEU A 36 -20.88 24.78 -6.19
C LEU A 36 -19.85 25.51 -5.31
N ALA A 37 -20.23 26.66 -4.73
CA ALA A 37 -19.37 27.40 -3.81
C ALA A 37 -19.09 26.59 -2.54
N MET A 38 -20.11 25.98 -1.93
CA MET A 38 -19.97 25.15 -0.73
C MET A 38 -18.98 24.00 -0.97
N PHE A 39 -19.10 23.31 -2.11
CA PHE A 39 -18.20 22.22 -2.45
C PHE A 39 -16.76 22.69 -2.64
N TRP A 40 -16.51 23.67 -3.51
CA TRP A 40 -15.13 24.08 -3.83
C TRP A 40 -14.41 24.79 -2.69
N VAL A 41 -15.12 25.61 -1.91
CA VAL A 41 -14.54 26.21 -0.71
C VAL A 41 -14.29 25.15 0.36
N GLY A 42 -15.21 24.19 0.53
CA GLY A 42 -14.99 23.06 1.44
C GLY A 42 -13.80 22.19 1.05
N VAL A 43 -13.56 21.96 -0.25
CA VAL A 43 -12.36 21.26 -0.74
C VAL A 43 -11.08 22.00 -0.33
N ASP A 44 -11.05 23.32 -0.49
CA ASP A 44 -9.87 24.13 -0.14
C ASP A 44 -9.66 24.14 1.38
N MET A 45 -10.74 24.24 2.15
CA MET A 45 -10.71 24.17 3.60
C MET A 45 -10.22 22.81 4.11
N MET A 46 -10.70 21.71 3.53
CA MET A 46 -10.23 20.35 3.84
C MET A 46 -8.72 20.22 3.57
N LYS A 47 -8.24 20.71 2.42
CA LYS A 47 -6.80 20.71 2.09
C LYS A 47 -5.99 21.56 3.08
N LEU A 48 -6.52 22.71 3.51
CA LEU A 48 -5.88 23.55 4.51
C LEU A 48 -5.76 22.81 5.85
N ARG A 49 -6.83 22.13 6.30
CA ARG A 49 -6.83 21.35 7.54
C ARG A 49 -5.86 20.17 7.49
N PHE A 50 -5.73 19.49 6.35
CA PHE A 50 -4.67 18.49 6.15
C PHE A 50 -3.27 19.08 6.31
N LYS A 51 -3.00 20.26 5.70
CA LYS A 51 -1.69 20.94 5.84
C LYS A 51 -1.40 21.35 7.28
N GLN A 52 -2.41 21.77 8.02
CA GLN A 52 -2.32 22.14 9.44
C GLN A 52 -2.27 20.93 10.38
N ARG A 53 -2.30 19.70 9.87
CA ARG A 53 -2.40 18.44 10.65
C ARG A 53 -3.64 18.35 11.54
N ASN A 54 -4.69 19.12 11.24
CA ASN A 54 -5.98 19.01 11.90
C ASN A 54 -6.83 17.97 11.15
N LEU A 55 -6.44 16.70 11.34
CA LEU A 55 -6.92 15.55 10.56
C LEU A 55 -8.40 15.22 10.84
N GLU A 56 -8.82 15.40 12.08
CA GLU A 56 -10.21 15.14 12.50
C GLU A 56 -11.18 16.12 11.83
N GLU A 57 -10.85 17.41 11.82
CA GLU A 57 -11.67 18.40 11.12
C GLU A 57 -11.62 18.20 9.61
N ALA A 58 -10.45 17.90 9.04
CA ALA A 58 -10.32 17.58 7.62
C ALA A 58 -11.24 16.40 7.22
N TYR A 59 -11.31 15.36 8.06
CA TYR A 59 -12.18 14.21 7.82
C TYR A 59 -13.67 14.57 7.92
N LYS A 60 -14.08 15.38 8.90
CA LYS A 60 -15.46 15.88 9.00
C LYS A 60 -15.87 16.69 7.77
N ILE A 61 -14.96 17.55 7.26
CA ILE A 61 -15.20 18.31 6.03
C ILE A 61 -15.30 17.36 4.84
N PHE A 62 -14.40 16.37 4.72
CA PHE A 62 -14.47 15.35 3.66
C PHE A 62 -15.82 14.64 3.64
N GLN A 63 -16.32 14.17 4.79
CA GLN A 63 -17.64 13.54 4.89
C GLN A 63 -18.77 14.49 4.48
N SER A 64 -18.65 15.77 4.80
CA SER A 64 -19.61 16.80 4.35
C SER A 64 -19.59 16.94 2.82
N LEU A 65 -18.40 17.01 2.22
CA LEU A 65 -18.23 17.11 0.77
C LEU A 65 -18.81 15.90 0.03
N VAL A 66 -18.61 14.70 0.56
CA VAL A 66 -19.20 13.45 0.05
C VAL A 66 -20.74 13.54 0.05
N ARG A 67 -21.36 14.14 1.08
CA ARG A 67 -22.83 14.35 1.13
C ARG A 67 -23.31 15.46 0.19
N VAL A 68 -22.51 16.50 -0.03
CA VAL A 68 -22.87 17.63 -0.89
C VAL A 68 -22.75 17.26 -2.38
N TYR A 69 -21.75 16.45 -2.74
CA TYR A 69 -21.40 16.16 -4.12
C TYR A 69 -22.57 15.67 -5.00
N PRO A 70 -23.46 14.74 -4.57
CA PRO A 70 -24.59 14.31 -5.38
C PRO A 70 -25.58 15.43 -5.77
N THR A 71 -25.57 16.55 -5.06
CA THR A 71 -26.42 17.72 -5.35
C THR A 71 -25.75 18.76 -6.25
N MET A 72 -24.47 18.56 -6.58
CA MET A 72 -23.67 19.44 -7.42
C MET A 72 -23.72 18.99 -8.88
N GLU A 73 -23.92 19.92 -9.81
CA GLU A 73 -23.69 19.64 -11.23
C GLU A 73 -22.18 19.56 -11.51
N ASP A 74 -21.67 18.36 -11.84
CA ASP A 74 -20.27 18.10 -12.17
C ASP A 74 -20.13 17.41 -13.54
N LYS A 75 -20.36 18.17 -14.61
CA LYS A 75 -20.35 17.64 -15.99
C LYS A 75 -19.00 17.06 -16.41
N GLU A 76 -17.92 17.60 -15.86
CA GLU A 76 -16.53 17.23 -16.21
C GLU A 76 -15.92 16.21 -15.24
N LEU A 77 -16.69 15.73 -14.24
CA LEU A 77 -16.21 14.80 -13.20
C LEU A 77 -15.03 15.34 -12.38
N SER A 78 -14.83 16.65 -12.39
CA SER A 78 -13.76 17.34 -11.67
C SER A 78 -13.91 17.21 -10.15
N GLY A 79 -15.13 17.30 -9.65
CA GLY A 79 -15.46 17.09 -8.24
C GLY A 79 -15.29 15.64 -7.82
N GLN A 80 -15.67 14.69 -8.70
CA GLN A 80 -15.44 13.26 -8.49
C GLN A 80 -13.95 12.96 -8.30
N ALA A 81 -13.11 13.40 -9.24
CA ALA A 81 -11.67 13.17 -9.19
C ALA A 81 -11.03 13.80 -7.95
N VAL A 82 -11.50 14.97 -7.52
CA VAL A 82 -11.04 15.64 -6.31
C VAL A 82 -11.39 14.86 -5.05
N LEU A 83 -12.60 14.29 -4.94
CA LEU A 83 -12.98 13.44 -3.81
C LEU A 83 -12.19 12.13 -3.78
N LEU A 84 -11.97 11.50 -4.94
CA LEU A 84 -11.13 10.31 -5.07
C LEU A 84 -9.67 10.60 -4.72
N ARG A 85 -9.16 11.79 -5.05
CA ARG A 85 -7.83 12.23 -4.61
C ARG A 85 -7.78 12.49 -3.11
N ALA A 86 -8.85 13.06 -2.54
CA ALA A 86 -8.98 13.32 -1.11
C ALA A 86 -9.05 12.02 -0.30
N SER A 87 -9.74 10.99 -0.79
CA SER A 87 -9.88 9.71 -0.10
C SER A 87 -8.53 9.03 0.14
N ILE A 88 -7.52 9.25 -0.73
CA ILE A 88 -6.16 8.77 -0.52
C ILE A 88 -5.57 9.36 0.78
N PHE A 89 -5.70 10.67 0.96
CA PHE A 89 -5.20 11.35 2.17
C PHE A 89 -5.99 10.92 3.41
N VAL A 90 -7.31 10.79 3.29
CA VAL A 90 -8.16 10.30 4.38
C VAL A 90 -7.75 8.89 4.80
N TYR A 91 -7.59 7.96 3.85
CA TYR A 91 -7.16 6.59 4.14
C TYR A 91 -5.81 6.53 4.85
N ASP A 92 -4.84 7.34 4.44
CA ASP A 92 -3.50 7.34 5.04
C ASP A 92 -3.48 7.93 6.48
N HIS A 93 -4.55 8.60 6.93
CA HIS A 93 -4.58 9.33 8.20
C HIS A 93 -5.75 8.99 9.13
N HIS A 94 -6.82 8.36 8.64
CA HIS A 94 -8.01 8.04 9.42
C HIS A 94 -8.17 6.51 9.55
N PRO A 95 -7.98 5.94 10.76
CA PRO A 95 -7.79 4.50 10.95
C PRO A 95 -9.02 3.65 10.61
N THR A 96 -10.22 4.21 10.69
CA THR A 96 -11.47 3.49 10.39
C THR A 96 -11.95 3.66 8.95
N PHE A 97 -11.26 4.45 8.13
CA PHE A 97 -11.68 4.69 6.76
C PHE A 97 -11.32 3.49 5.86
N SER A 98 -12.33 2.89 5.23
CA SER A 98 -12.12 1.84 4.22
C SER A 98 -12.06 2.47 2.84
N MET A 99 -10.89 2.38 2.20
CA MET A 99 -10.72 2.75 0.80
C MET A 99 -11.55 1.83 -0.09
N LEU A 100 -11.61 0.54 0.25
CA LEU A 100 -12.35 -0.44 -0.54
C LEU A 100 -13.84 -0.12 -0.59
N ASN A 101 -14.49 0.08 0.57
CA ASN A 101 -15.91 0.42 0.63
C ASN A 101 -16.19 1.76 -0.06
N PHE A 102 -15.33 2.75 0.16
CA PHE A 102 -15.49 4.05 -0.50
C PHE A 102 -15.47 3.92 -2.02
N ILE A 103 -14.51 3.18 -2.59
CA ILE A 103 -14.43 3.01 -4.05
C ILE A 103 -15.59 2.19 -4.60
N GLN A 104 -16.12 1.22 -3.85
CA GLN A 104 -17.29 0.47 -4.25
C GLN A 104 -18.54 1.35 -4.38
N GLU A 105 -18.70 2.34 -3.50
CA GLU A 105 -19.81 3.30 -3.57
C GLU A 105 -19.55 4.41 -4.60
N TRP A 106 -18.31 4.93 -4.64
CA TRP A 106 -17.99 6.10 -5.45
C TRP A 106 -17.75 5.79 -6.92
N GLY A 107 -17.27 4.59 -7.23
CA GLY A 107 -17.01 4.10 -8.58
C GLY A 107 -15.65 4.57 -9.12
N ILE A 108 -14.72 3.62 -9.28
CA ILE A 108 -13.41 3.91 -9.92
C ILE A 108 -13.53 4.09 -11.43
N GLU A 109 -14.59 3.56 -12.05
CA GLU A 109 -14.94 3.72 -13.45
C GLU A 109 -15.29 5.15 -13.86
N LYS A 110 -15.51 6.04 -12.88
CA LYS A 110 -15.77 7.46 -13.10
C LYS A 110 -14.49 8.30 -13.22
N LEU A 111 -13.31 7.67 -13.12
CA LEU A 111 -12.04 8.31 -13.47
C LEU A 111 -11.91 8.39 -14.99
N ILE A 112 -11.57 9.58 -15.50
CA ILE A 112 -11.36 9.80 -16.93
C ILE A 112 -9.97 9.29 -17.37
N GLU A 113 -9.72 9.19 -18.67
CA GLU A 113 -8.45 8.66 -19.19
C GLU A 113 -7.22 9.40 -18.65
N GLU A 114 -7.33 10.72 -18.46
CA GLU A 114 -6.30 11.57 -17.88
C GLU A 114 -5.90 11.13 -16.46
N ASP A 115 -6.86 10.67 -15.65
CA ASP A 115 -6.60 10.20 -14.28
C ASP A 115 -5.81 8.88 -14.22
N TRP A 116 -5.68 8.20 -15.36
CA TRP A 116 -4.88 6.98 -15.51
C TRP A 116 -3.50 7.23 -16.11
N LYS A 117 -3.21 8.44 -16.60
CA LYS A 117 -1.90 8.82 -17.16
C LYS A 117 -0.88 9.06 -16.05
N MET A 118 0.34 8.57 -16.23
CA MET A 118 1.44 8.84 -15.31
C MET A 118 1.88 10.29 -15.43
N GLU A 119 2.11 10.94 -14.29
CA GLU A 119 2.68 12.28 -14.21
C GLU A 119 4.21 12.19 -14.05
N ARG A 120 4.92 13.28 -14.36
CA ARG A 120 6.36 13.42 -14.11
C ARG A 120 6.58 14.66 -13.24
N ALA A 121 7.22 14.50 -12.09
CA ALA A 121 7.77 15.62 -11.33
C ALA A 121 9.27 15.43 -11.19
N GLU A 122 10.06 16.45 -11.57
CA GLU A 122 11.51 16.48 -11.32
C GLU A 122 12.24 15.18 -11.75
N ASN A 123 11.88 14.64 -12.92
CA ASN A 123 12.37 13.36 -13.48
C ASN A 123 11.97 12.08 -12.74
N HIS A 124 11.15 12.16 -11.69
CA HIS A 124 10.57 11.01 -11.03
C HIS A 124 9.17 10.69 -11.59
N PRO A 125 8.90 9.43 -11.97
CA PRO A 125 7.57 9.02 -12.41
C PRO A 125 6.61 9.02 -11.22
N ILE A 126 5.51 9.76 -11.32
CA ILE A 126 4.42 9.76 -10.35
C ILE A 126 3.33 8.81 -10.87
N PRO A 127 2.93 7.79 -10.09
CA PRO A 127 1.80 6.95 -10.45
C PRO A 127 0.52 7.77 -10.61
N SER A 128 -0.29 7.39 -11.61
CA SER A 128 -1.57 8.03 -11.90
C SER A 128 -2.54 7.98 -10.71
N LEU A 129 -3.57 8.83 -10.70
CA LEU A 129 -4.56 8.85 -9.63
C LEU A 129 -5.22 7.47 -9.47
N GLY A 130 -5.64 6.86 -10.59
CA GLY A 130 -6.22 5.51 -10.58
C GLY A 130 -5.29 4.47 -9.96
N MET A 131 -4.00 4.48 -10.32
CA MET A 131 -3.01 3.55 -9.74
C MET A 131 -2.75 3.80 -8.26
N ARG A 132 -2.78 5.07 -7.83
CA ARG A 132 -2.63 5.40 -6.41
C ARG A 132 -3.80 4.85 -5.61
N ILE A 133 -5.04 4.99 -6.09
CA ILE A 133 -6.25 4.46 -5.46
C ILE A 133 -6.18 2.94 -5.35
N VAL A 134 -5.89 2.25 -6.47
CA VAL A 134 -5.75 0.79 -6.51
C VAL A 134 -4.72 0.33 -5.48
N SER A 135 -3.58 1.01 -5.37
CA SER A 135 -2.57 0.69 -4.37
C SER A 135 -3.08 0.79 -2.92
N ARG A 136 -4.00 1.71 -2.59
CA ARG A 136 -4.56 1.82 -1.23
C ARG A 136 -5.61 0.73 -0.97
N VAL A 137 -6.40 0.38 -1.99
CA VAL A 137 -7.32 -0.78 -1.92
C VAL A 137 -6.53 -2.05 -1.59
N PHE A 138 -5.41 -2.29 -2.28
CA PHE A 138 -4.60 -3.47 -2.02
C PHE A 138 -3.82 -3.40 -0.71
N LYS A 139 -3.38 -2.22 -0.28
CA LYS A 139 -2.83 -2.03 1.07
C LYS A 139 -3.85 -2.40 2.15
N GLU A 140 -5.12 -2.04 1.99
CA GLU A 140 -6.19 -2.46 2.90
C GLU A 140 -6.45 -3.97 2.84
N LEU A 141 -6.48 -4.55 1.64
CA LEU A 141 -6.66 -5.99 1.45
C LEU A 141 -5.53 -6.82 2.09
N GLU A 142 -4.29 -6.36 1.98
CA GLU A 142 -3.12 -7.01 2.59
C GLU A 142 -3.15 -6.95 4.13
N LEU A 143 -3.69 -5.86 4.71
CA LEU A 143 -3.84 -5.73 6.16
C LEU A 143 -4.98 -6.59 6.71
N HIS A 144 -6.06 -6.73 5.95
CA HIS A 144 -7.27 -7.43 6.36
C HIS A 144 -7.78 -8.36 5.24
N PRO A 145 -7.05 -9.48 4.98
CA PRO A 145 -7.38 -10.37 3.88
C PRO A 145 -8.69 -11.12 4.15
N SER A 146 -9.61 -11.09 3.18
CA SER A 146 -10.79 -11.95 3.16
C SER A 146 -11.19 -12.25 1.70
N VAL A 147 -11.88 -13.39 1.49
CA VAL A 147 -12.36 -13.77 0.16
C VAL A 147 -13.33 -12.72 -0.40
N GLU A 148 -14.22 -12.19 0.44
CA GLU A 148 -15.18 -11.15 0.07
C GLU A 148 -14.46 -9.88 -0.43
N LYS A 149 -13.51 -9.36 0.35
CA LYS A 149 -12.73 -8.18 -0.03
C LYS A 149 -11.88 -8.43 -1.28
N ALA A 150 -11.34 -9.63 -1.44
CA ALA A 150 -10.59 -9.99 -2.65
C ALA A 150 -11.47 -9.98 -3.90
N LEU A 151 -12.72 -10.44 -3.80
CA LEU A 151 -13.69 -10.35 -4.91
C LEU A 151 -14.03 -8.90 -5.26
N GLN A 152 -14.25 -8.05 -4.26
CA GLN A 152 -14.49 -6.62 -4.47
C GLN A 152 -13.26 -5.93 -5.11
N ALA A 153 -12.06 -6.18 -4.58
CA ALA A 153 -10.81 -5.66 -5.12
C ALA A 153 -10.52 -6.16 -6.54
N ALA A 154 -10.98 -7.37 -6.91
CA ALA A 154 -10.82 -7.90 -8.26
C ALA A 154 -11.56 -7.06 -9.32
N ASN A 155 -12.75 -6.55 -9.00
CA ASN A 155 -13.50 -5.66 -9.89
C ASN A 155 -12.75 -4.34 -10.12
N ILE A 156 -12.18 -3.78 -9.06
CA ILE A 156 -11.36 -2.56 -9.12
C ILE A 156 -10.08 -2.80 -9.93
N LEU A 157 -9.40 -3.93 -9.70
CA LEU A 157 -8.20 -4.30 -10.43
C LEU A 157 -8.46 -4.54 -11.93
N ALA A 158 -9.62 -5.10 -12.28
CA ALA A 158 -9.99 -5.34 -13.67
C ALA A 158 -10.04 -4.03 -14.47
N ILE A 159 -10.45 -2.92 -13.85
CA ILE A 159 -10.43 -1.59 -14.48
C ILE A 159 -8.99 -1.11 -14.64
N ALA A 160 -8.16 -1.22 -13.60
CA ALA A 160 -6.75 -0.82 -13.67
C ALA A 160 -5.94 -1.60 -14.72
N LEU A 161 -6.26 -2.89 -14.93
CA LEU A 161 -5.64 -3.74 -15.93
C LEU A 161 -5.97 -3.32 -17.37
N LYS A 162 -7.07 -2.60 -17.62
CA LYS A 162 -7.37 -2.04 -18.95
C LYS A 162 -6.34 -0.97 -19.35
N TYR A 163 -5.90 -0.16 -18.38
CA TYR A 163 -4.97 0.94 -18.61
C TYR A 163 -3.50 0.53 -18.52
N ALA A 164 -3.18 -0.44 -17.66
CA ALA A 164 -1.80 -0.88 -17.47
C ALA A 164 -1.72 -2.39 -17.20
N PRO A 165 -1.95 -3.23 -18.22
CA PRO A 165 -2.02 -4.68 -18.07
C PRO A 165 -0.68 -5.27 -17.61
N TYR A 166 0.45 -4.76 -18.10
CA TYR A 166 1.78 -5.28 -17.77
C TYR A 166 2.46 -4.57 -16.59
N ASN A 167 1.75 -3.69 -15.89
CA ASN A 167 2.31 -3.05 -14.71
C ASN A 167 2.61 -4.09 -13.63
N MET A 168 3.84 -4.10 -13.12
CA MET A 168 4.30 -5.05 -12.10
C MET A 168 3.39 -5.09 -10.88
N ASN A 169 2.93 -3.93 -10.37
CA ASN A 169 2.04 -3.89 -9.21
C ASN A 169 0.67 -4.50 -9.53
N ASN A 170 0.10 -4.22 -10.70
CA ASN A 170 -1.17 -4.84 -11.10
C ASN A 170 -1.08 -6.36 -11.20
N GLN A 171 0.03 -6.88 -11.71
CA GLN A 171 0.28 -8.32 -11.73
C GLN A 171 0.47 -8.89 -10.32
N ARG A 172 1.22 -8.21 -9.44
CA ARG A 172 1.32 -8.57 -8.02
C ARG A 172 -0.06 -8.60 -7.34
N TYR A 173 -0.87 -7.57 -7.53
CA TYR A 173 -2.23 -7.47 -7.00
C TYR A 173 -3.13 -8.63 -7.47
N LYS A 174 -2.99 -9.03 -8.74
CA LYS A 174 -3.66 -10.22 -9.27
C LYS A 174 -3.22 -11.51 -8.56
N ALA A 175 -1.93 -11.64 -8.25
CA ALA A 175 -1.39 -12.78 -7.50
C ALA A 175 -1.89 -12.78 -6.05
N ILE A 176 -1.98 -11.61 -5.39
CA ILE A 176 -2.56 -11.46 -4.05
C ILE A 176 -4.01 -11.95 -4.01
N ILE A 177 -4.85 -11.55 -4.97
CA ILE A 177 -6.23 -12.04 -5.06
C ILE A 177 -6.24 -13.57 -5.19
N TYR A 178 -5.44 -14.13 -6.10
CA TYR A 178 -5.39 -15.59 -6.25
C TYR A 178 -4.91 -16.32 -5.01
N SER A 179 -3.95 -15.76 -4.27
CA SER A 179 -3.51 -16.28 -2.99
C SER A 179 -4.67 -16.34 -1.99
N ILE A 180 -5.38 -15.23 -1.79
CA ILE A 180 -6.51 -15.14 -0.85
C ILE A 180 -7.66 -16.07 -1.26
N MET A 181 -7.90 -16.23 -2.57
CA MET A 181 -8.92 -17.14 -3.10
C MET A 181 -8.51 -18.63 -3.07
N GLY A 182 -7.35 -18.98 -2.52
CA GLY A 182 -6.83 -20.36 -2.49
C GLY A 182 -6.35 -20.90 -3.85
N LYS A 183 -6.26 -20.06 -4.88
CA LYS A 183 -5.77 -20.41 -6.23
C LYS A 183 -4.25 -20.32 -6.29
N LYS A 184 -3.58 -21.06 -5.41
CA LYS A 184 -2.14 -21.02 -5.13
C LYS A 184 -1.28 -21.14 -6.39
N ASP A 185 -1.57 -22.10 -7.27
CA ASP A 185 -0.81 -22.33 -8.51
C ASP A 185 -0.81 -21.11 -9.44
N LYS A 186 -1.94 -20.41 -9.54
CA LYS A 186 -2.06 -19.20 -10.37
C LYS A 186 -1.24 -18.05 -9.79
N ALA A 187 -1.24 -17.89 -8.47
CA ALA A 187 -0.41 -16.89 -7.80
C ALA A 187 1.08 -17.20 -7.98
N ILE A 188 1.51 -18.45 -7.76
CA ILE A 188 2.88 -18.91 -7.97
C ILE A 188 3.35 -18.60 -9.39
N ASN A 189 2.56 -18.93 -10.41
CA ASN A 189 2.94 -18.69 -11.80
C ASN A 189 3.15 -17.20 -12.11
N ILE A 190 2.32 -16.32 -11.55
CA ILE A 190 2.50 -14.87 -11.70
C ILE A 190 3.79 -14.42 -11.03
N TYR A 191 4.02 -14.82 -9.78
CA TYR A 191 5.24 -14.44 -9.07
C TYR A 191 6.51 -14.96 -9.75
N ARG A 192 6.51 -16.21 -10.24
CA ARG A 192 7.60 -16.76 -11.05
C ARG A 192 7.89 -15.90 -12.26
N HIS A 193 6.86 -15.44 -12.97
CA HIS A 193 7.04 -14.53 -14.09
C HIS A 193 7.60 -13.17 -13.65
N LEU A 194 7.10 -12.60 -12.55
CA LEU A 194 7.56 -11.31 -12.05
C LEU A 194 9.03 -11.33 -11.65
N ILE A 195 9.48 -12.36 -10.91
CA ILE A 195 10.86 -12.41 -10.39
C ILE A 195 11.93 -12.54 -11.48
N LYS A 196 11.55 -12.95 -12.71
CA LYS A 196 12.44 -12.97 -13.88
C LYS A 196 12.92 -11.57 -14.27
N TYR A 197 12.08 -10.56 -14.05
CA TYR A 197 12.34 -9.17 -14.49
C TYR A 197 12.44 -8.19 -13.31
N HIS A 198 11.96 -8.58 -12.14
CA HIS A 198 11.79 -7.73 -10.97
C HIS A 198 12.39 -8.39 -9.73
N HIS A 199 13.40 -7.76 -9.13
CA HIS A 199 14.16 -8.38 -8.04
C HIS A 199 13.93 -7.71 -6.69
N GLN A 200 12.74 -7.11 -6.46
CA GLN A 200 12.38 -6.54 -5.18
C GLN A 200 12.18 -7.65 -4.13
N ALA A 201 12.71 -7.42 -2.91
CA ALA A 201 12.71 -8.42 -1.85
C ALA A 201 11.33 -8.96 -1.46
N TYR A 202 10.26 -8.16 -1.56
CA TYR A 202 8.91 -8.59 -1.21
C TYR A 202 8.34 -9.63 -2.19
N LEU A 203 8.73 -9.62 -3.47
CA LEU A 203 8.25 -10.59 -4.46
C LEU A 203 8.72 -12.01 -4.11
N TYR A 204 9.97 -12.14 -3.68
CA TYR A 204 10.52 -13.43 -3.24
C TYR A 204 9.90 -13.91 -1.92
N GLN A 205 9.59 -12.99 -0.98
CA GLN A 205 8.91 -13.33 0.27
C GLN A 205 7.48 -13.82 0.02
N GLU A 206 6.70 -13.08 -0.78
CA GLU A 206 5.34 -13.46 -1.14
C GLU A 206 5.29 -14.80 -1.88
N LEU A 207 6.26 -15.07 -2.76
CA LEU A 207 6.37 -16.39 -3.39
C LEU A 207 6.77 -17.48 -2.39
N ALA A 208 7.67 -17.20 -1.44
CA ALA A 208 8.06 -18.18 -0.42
C ALA A 208 6.89 -18.59 0.47
N ASP A 209 6.02 -17.64 0.82
CA ASP A 209 4.79 -17.89 1.60
C ASP A 209 3.82 -18.82 0.83
N LEU A 210 3.90 -18.82 -0.49
CA LEU A 210 3.09 -19.66 -1.39
C LEU A 210 3.73 -20.98 -1.77
N ILE A 211 4.95 -21.31 -1.34
CA ILE A 211 5.54 -22.62 -1.65
C ILE A 211 5.34 -23.54 -0.46
N ASP A 212 5.43 -24.86 -0.62
CA ASP A 212 5.40 -25.80 0.51
C ASP A 212 6.78 -26.41 0.76
N GLU A 213 7.54 -26.70 -0.30
CA GLU A 213 8.89 -27.24 -0.21
C GLU A 213 9.84 -26.30 0.54
N GLU A 214 10.25 -26.69 1.76
CA GLU A 214 11.05 -25.85 2.66
C GLU A 214 12.38 -25.42 2.06
N LYS A 215 13.02 -26.27 1.24
CA LYS A 215 14.27 -25.92 0.57
C LYS A 215 14.10 -24.74 -0.41
N ILE A 216 13.02 -24.73 -1.19
CA ILE A 216 12.72 -23.62 -2.09
C ILE A 216 12.36 -22.36 -1.29
N LYS A 217 11.60 -22.50 -0.18
CA LYS A 217 11.32 -21.37 0.72
C LYS A 217 12.60 -20.72 1.24
N ILE A 218 13.51 -21.52 1.78
CA ILE A 218 14.81 -21.06 2.26
C ILE A 218 15.54 -20.32 1.14
N ALA A 219 15.58 -20.91 -0.06
CA ALA A 219 16.28 -20.30 -1.18
C ALA A 219 15.70 -18.94 -1.59
N LEU A 220 14.37 -18.83 -1.65
CA LEU A 220 13.66 -17.58 -1.94
C LEU A 220 13.87 -16.53 -0.83
N LEU A 221 13.83 -16.92 0.44
CA LEU A 221 14.07 -16.00 1.55
C LEU A 221 15.53 -15.54 1.60
N CYS A 222 16.49 -16.40 1.28
CA CYS A 222 17.89 -15.97 1.08
C CYS A 222 18.00 -14.96 -0.06
N ARG A 223 17.30 -15.20 -1.18
CA ARG A 223 17.26 -14.25 -2.31
C ARG A 223 16.61 -12.91 -1.91
N ALA A 224 15.52 -12.95 -1.15
CA ALA A 224 14.86 -11.77 -0.60
C ALA A 224 15.80 -10.96 0.31
N LEU A 225 16.55 -11.65 1.16
CA LEU A 225 17.50 -11.05 2.09
C LEU A 225 18.62 -10.30 1.36
N LEU A 226 19.15 -10.90 0.28
CA LEU A 226 20.17 -10.28 -0.58
C LEU A 226 19.63 -9.08 -1.37
N ALA A 227 18.37 -9.15 -1.80
CA ALA A 227 17.72 -8.07 -2.55
C ALA A 227 17.34 -6.86 -1.68
N GLN A 228 17.11 -7.06 -0.38
CA GLN A 228 16.75 -6.00 0.55
C GLN A 228 17.99 -5.16 0.88
N LYS A 229 17.92 -3.84 0.68
CA LYS A 229 19.05 -2.94 0.97
C LYS A 229 19.05 -2.47 2.42
N ASP A 230 17.88 -2.18 2.97
CA ASP A 230 17.73 -1.62 4.30
C ASP A 230 17.61 -2.74 5.35
N ASP A 231 18.57 -2.75 6.28
CA ASP A 231 18.67 -3.73 7.36
C ASP A 231 17.43 -3.73 8.27
N LYS A 232 16.70 -2.62 8.38
CA LYS A 232 15.43 -2.55 9.11
C LYS A 232 14.41 -3.57 8.58
N PHE A 233 14.34 -3.75 7.27
CA PHE A 233 13.38 -4.66 6.64
C PHE A 233 13.91 -6.10 6.51
N LYS A 234 15.21 -6.34 6.72
CA LYS A 234 15.78 -7.70 6.74
C LYS A 234 15.37 -8.51 7.96
N GLN A 235 14.95 -7.86 9.03
CA GLN A 235 14.71 -8.51 10.34
C GLN A 235 13.69 -9.64 10.28
N ARG A 236 12.56 -9.39 9.63
CA ARG A 236 11.52 -10.41 9.45
C ARG A 236 12.04 -11.59 8.62
N ILE A 237 12.81 -11.32 7.57
CA ILE A 237 13.37 -12.36 6.70
C ILE A 237 14.36 -13.22 7.49
N ARG A 238 15.29 -12.60 8.21
CA ARG A 238 16.29 -13.30 9.04
C ARG A 238 15.64 -14.17 10.11
N PHE A 239 14.66 -13.63 10.83
CA PHE A 239 13.96 -14.43 11.85
C PHE A 239 13.19 -15.61 11.22
N THR A 240 12.57 -15.42 10.06
CA THR A 240 11.91 -16.51 9.33
C THR A 240 12.92 -17.59 8.91
N LEU A 241 14.06 -17.19 8.35
CA LEU A 241 15.16 -18.10 8.01
C LEU A 241 15.70 -18.82 9.24
N ALA A 242 15.87 -18.14 10.37
CA ALA A 242 16.34 -18.76 11.61
C ALA A 242 15.42 -19.90 12.07
N ASN A 243 14.10 -19.69 12.01
CA ASN A 243 13.12 -20.72 12.36
C ASN A 243 13.15 -21.92 11.40
N LEU A 244 13.31 -21.67 10.09
CA LEU A 244 13.45 -22.75 9.10
C LEU A 244 14.74 -23.53 9.34
N PHE A 245 15.86 -22.83 9.52
CA PHE A 245 17.15 -23.46 9.78
C PHE A 245 17.20 -24.20 11.10
N PHE A 246 16.43 -23.82 12.12
CA PHE A 246 16.46 -24.49 13.42
C PHE A 246 16.24 -26.02 13.30
N ARG A 247 15.50 -26.46 12.28
CA ARG A 247 15.22 -27.87 11.99
C ARG A 247 16.32 -28.59 11.20
N TYR A 248 17.13 -27.87 10.43
CA TYR A 248 18.09 -28.44 9.47
C TYR A 248 19.54 -28.14 9.79
N ASP A 249 19.82 -26.95 10.29
CA ASP A 249 21.14 -26.42 10.59
C ASP A 249 21.07 -25.36 11.69
N LYS A 250 21.31 -25.80 12.92
CA LYS A 250 21.28 -24.92 14.09
C LYS A 250 22.35 -23.82 14.04
N SER A 251 23.49 -24.04 13.41
CA SER A 251 24.56 -23.04 13.29
C SER A 251 24.14 -21.87 12.39
N ARG A 252 23.45 -22.17 11.28
CA ARG A 252 22.86 -21.14 10.40
C ARG A 252 21.66 -20.46 11.05
N ALA A 253 20.85 -21.22 11.79
CA ALA A 253 19.74 -20.67 12.56
C ALA A 253 20.23 -19.61 13.55
N LYS A 254 21.28 -19.94 14.30
CA LYS A 254 21.91 -19.01 15.26
C LYS A 254 22.49 -17.80 14.56
N TYR A 255 23.21 -17.98 13.46
CA TYR A 255 23.75 -16.85 12.68
C TYR A 255 22.66 -15.83 12.28
N GLU A 256 21.54 -16.30 11.71
CA GLU A 256 20.46 -15.42 11.28
C GLU A 256 19.78 -14.73 12.47
N LEU A 257 19.58 -15.46 13.57
CA LEU A 257 18.98 -14.93 14.78
C LEU A 257 19.87 -13.87 15.44
N ASP A 258 21.17 -14.11 15.56
CA ASP A 258 22.10 -13.16 16.17
C ASP A 258 22.15 -11.85 15.37
N LYS A 259 22.28 -11.93 14.03
CA LYS A 259 22.21 -10.75 13.15
C LYS A 259 20.86 -10.04 13.27
N CYS A 260 19.78 -10.78 13.51
CA CYS A 260 18.46 -10.19 13.70
C CYS A 260 18.37 -9.42 15.03
N LEU A 261 18.79 -10.04 16.12
CA LEU A 261 18.77 -9.45 17.46
C LEU A 261 19.68 -8.22 17.54
N ASP A 262 20.86 -8.25 16.92
CA ASP A 262 21.79 -7.13 16.91
C ASP A 262 21.17 -5.87 16.28
N VAL A 263 20.51 -6.01 15.14
CA VAL A 263 19.88 -4.87 14.47
C VAL A 263 18.66 -4.39 15.26
N ARG A 264 17.84 -5.28 15.81
CA ARG A 264 16.69 -4.88 16.65
C ARG A 264 17.15 -4.10 17.88
N LYS A 265 18.23 -4.54 18.56
CA LYS A 265 18.83 -3.80 19.68
C LYS A 265 19.33 -2.42 19.25
N LYS A 266 20.08 -2.33 18.14
CA LYS A 266 20.59 -1.07 17.60
C LYS A 266 19.49 -0.06 17.25
N LEU A 267 18.36 -0.55 16.72
CA LEU A 267 17.21 0.28 16.33
C LEU A 267 16.19 0.49 17.46
N GLY A 268 16.43 -0.05 18.66
CA GLY A 268 15.49 0.06 19.79
C GLY A 268 14.17 -0.69 19.58
N PHE A 269 14.13 -1.70 18.70
CA PHE A 269 12.94 -2.51 18.48
C PHE A 269 12.77 -3.57 19.57
N ALA A 270 11.52 -3.83 19.95
CA ALA A 270 11.19 -4.89 20.89
C ALA A 270 11.67 -6.25 20.37
N ILE A 271 12.24 -7.04 21.28
CA ILE A 271 12.59 -8.45 21.06
C ILE A 271 11.42 -9.28 21.55
N THR A 272 10.82 -10.10 20.68
CA THR A 272 9.64 -10.89 21.03
C THR A 272 10.03 -12.10 21.90
N TRP A 273 9.05 -12.63 22.64
CA TRP A 273 9.25 -13.85 23.42
C TRP A 273 9.69 -15.04 22.56
N GLU A 274 9.15 -15.18 21.34
CA GLU A 274 9.55 -16.22 20.38
C GLU A 274 11.03 -16.12 20.01
N MET A 275 11.55 -14.89 19.81
CA MET A 275 12.97 -14.66 19.54
C MET A 275 13.84 -15.02 20.74
N GLN A 276 13.41 -14.68 21.95
CA GLN A 276 14.13 -15.04 23.18
C GLN A 276 14.17 -16.55 23.39
N ASN A 277 13.04 -17.23 23.16
CA ASN A 277 12.95 -18.68 23.29
C ASN A 277 13.83 -19.41 22.28
N LEU A 278 13.85 -18.94 21.02
CA LEU A 278 14.75 -19.47 20.00
C LEU A 278 16.23 -19.20 20.35
N ALA A 279 16.54 -18.03 20.90
CA ALA A 279 17.89 -17.68 21.33
C ALA A 279 18.37 -18.58 22.47
N ALA A 280 17.52 -18.83 23.46
CA ALA A 280 17.82 -19.76 24.55
C ALA A 280 18.08 -21.18 24.03
N SER A 281 17.26 -21.64 23.07
CA SER A 281 17.43 -22.95 22.41
C SER A 281 18.71 -23.08 21.59
N LEU A 282 19.37 -21.96 21.27
CA LEU A 282 20.59 -21.89 20.46
C LEU A 282 21.78 -21.34 21.26
N GLN A 283 21.70 -21.27 22.59
CA GLN A 283 22.71 -20.64 23.43
C GLN A 283 24.10 -21.28 23.24
N ASP A 284 24.17 -22.61 23.27
CA ASP A 284 25.42 -23.39 23.20
C ASP A 284 25.86 -23.74 21.77
N ILE A 285 25.12 -23.29 20.76
CA ILE A 285 25.47 -23.54 19.35
C ILE A 285 26.49 -22.51 18.91
N THR A 286 27.51 -22.92 18.16
CA THR A 286 28.41 -21.97 17.48
C THR A 286 27.76 -21.51 16.18
N PRO A 287 27.62 -20.18 15.94
CA PRO A 287 27.01 -19.69 14.71
C PRO A 287 27.92 -19.96 13.51
N SER A 288 27.33 -20.16 12.33
CA SER A 288 28.09 -20.26 11.08
C SER A 288 28.92 -19.01 10.85
N THR A 289 30.08 -19.14 10.20
CA THR A 289 30.91 -17.98 9.88
C THR A 289 30.24 -17.11 8.81
N ASP A 290 30.60 -15.82 8.76
CA ASP A 290 30.13 -14.92 7.68
C ASP A 290 30.52 -15.44 6.27
N ILE A 291 31.65 -16.15 6.15
CA ILE A 291 32.12 -16.73 4.88
C ILE A 291 31.21 -17.90 4.47
N ASP A 292 30.96 -18.82 5.39
CA ASP A 292 30.12 -20.00 5.14
C ASP A 292 28.69 -19.59 4.82
N GLN A 293 28.16 -18.58 5.52
CA GLN A 293 26.81 -18.11 5.25
C GLN A 293 26.70 -17.42 3.89
N LYS A 294 27.67 -16.58 3.52
CA LYS A 294 27.70 -15.95 2.19
C LYS A 294 27.80 -16.99 1.08
N SER A 295 28.61 -18.03 1.28
CA SER A 295 28.70 -19.16 0.34
C SER A 295 27.35 -19.87 0.19
N PHE A 296 26.68 -20.13 1.30
CA PHE A 296 25.34 -20.73 1.31
C PHE A 296 24.31 -19.87 0.56
N TYR A 297 24.28 -18.56 0.77
CA TYR A 297 23.37 -17.67 0.05
C TYR A 297 23.59 -17.72 -1.47
N ARG A 298 24.85 -17.80 -1.94
CA ARG A 298 25.17 -17.94 -3.38
C ARG A 298 24.68 -19.27 -3.95
N GLN A 299 24.83 -20.36 -3.19
CA GLN A 299 24.29 -21.66 -3.59
C GLN A 299 22.77 -21.62 -3.71
N MET A 300 22.09 -20.99 -2.75
CA MET A 300 20.64 -20.81 -2.78
C MET A 300 20.18 -19.91 -3.93
N GLU A 301 20.91 -18.84 -4.25
CA GLU A 301 20.62 -18.00 -5.42
C GLU A 301 20.63 -18.82 -6.72
N ASN A 302 21.66 -19.64 -6.93
CA ASN A 302 21.73 -20.52 -8.10
C ASN A 302 20.58 -21.53 -8.12
N TYR A 303 20.20 -22.05 -6.95
CA TYR A 303 19.06 -22.96 -6.84
C TYR A 303 17.73 -22.28 -7.22
N VAL A 304 17.49 -21.02 -6.82
CA VAL A 304 16.31 -20.25 -7.25
C VAL A 304 16.29 -20.09 -8.78
N LYS A 305 17.42 -19.70 -9.37
CA LYS A 305 17.54 -19.56 -10.83
C LYS A 305 17.19 -20.85 -11.57
N MET A 306 17.66 -21.99 -11.05
CA MET A 306 17.45 -23.30 -11.67
C MET A 306 16.07 -23.92 -11.43
N LYS A 307 15.35 -23.55 -10.36
CA LYS A 307 14.11 -24.26 -9.96
C LYS A 307 12.86 -23.39 -9.97
N VAL A 308 13.02 -22.07 -10.02
CA VAL A 308 11.92 -21.13 -9.83
C VAL A 308 11.85 -20.11 -10.96
N GLU A 309 12.99 -19.69 -11.51
CA GLU A 309 13.06 -18.72 -12.62
C GLU A 309 13.00 -19.39 -14.01
N ILE A 310 12.79 -20.71 -14.09
CA ILE A 310 12.54 -21.43 -15.34
C ILE A 310 11.07 -21.27 -15.74
#